data_AF-A0A366E4G5-F1
#
_entry.id   AF-A0A366E4G5-F1
#
_cell.length_a   1.000
_cell.length_b   1.000
_cell.length_c   1.000
_cell.angle_alpha   90.00
_cell.angle_beta   90.00
_cell.angle_gamma   90.00
#
_symmetry.space_group_name_H-M   'P 1'
#
loop_
_entity.id
_entity.type
_entity.pdbx_description
1 polymer ?
#
loop_
_entity_poly.entity_id
_entity_poly.type
_entity_poly.pdbx_seq_one_letter_code
_entity_poly.pdbx_strand_id
1 'polypeptide(L)'
;MSELSHLDREGRARMVDVSAKADTVRVAVAAGALHTTPEVVALVRADGLPKADVLSTARLAGIAGAKKTSELIPLCHQLALSSVKVEFGFTGDTITIEATAKTKGPTGVEMEALTAVAVAGLTLHDMVKAVDPAAVLNGVRLLTKDGGKRGHWERPGAEHHEGEGTNAAESPGPGADHPRITASDPTENGGPAPRSAVVVVASTRASAGTATDTTGPVLVEWLTRQGFSVRGPLVYADAEIAAGLADALSPAPALVITTGGTGASPTDATPEATLALLDRELPGVAEEIRRRGAEKFPLAALSRGVAGLAGRSVIVNLPGSPGGVKDGMAVLEPLLDHLLAQVTGGGDHDRV
;
A
#
# COMPACT_ATOMS: atom_id res chain seq x y z
N MET A 1 37.62 -16.07 19.99
CA MET A 1 36.53 -15.96 19.00
C MET A 1 35.24 -16.33 19.71
N SER A 2 34.32 -15.38 19.88
CA SER A 2 33.03 -15.64 20.53
C SER A 2 32.17 -16.52 19.61
N GLU A 3 31.67 -17.64 20.10
CA GLU A 3 30.70 -18.47 19.38
C GLU A 3 29.52 -17.60 18.88
N LEU A 4 29.25 -17.65 17.58
CA LEU A 4 28.12 -16.96 16.97
C LEU A 4 26.83 -17.62 17.48
N SER A 5 25.98 -16.85 18.17
CA SER A 5 24.80 -17.40 18.85
C SER A 5 23.79 -18.04 17.90
N HIS A 6 23.73 -17.62 16.64
CA HIS A 6 22.78 -18.09 15.64
C HIS A 6 23.26 -19.28 14.80
N LEU A 7 24.39 -19.90 15.16
CA LEU A 7 24.88 -21.11 14.49
C LEU A 7 24.77 -22.33 15.41
N ASP A 8 24.50 -23.50 14.85
CA ASP A 8 24.65 -24.79 15.53
C ASP A 8 26.11 -25.28 15.49
N ARG A 9 26.35 -26.47 16.05
CA ARG A 9 27.70 -27.07 16.11
C ARG A 9 28.26 -27.47 14.74
N GLU A 10 27.40 -27.59 13.72
CA GLU A 10 27.78 -27.84 12.33
C GLU A 10 27.81 -26.55 11.48
N GLY A 11 27.61 -25.37 12.09
CA GLY A 11 27.65 -24.07 11.41
C GLY A 11 26.37 -23.70 10.66
N ARG A 12 25.25 -24.38 10.90
CA ARG A 12 23.95 -24.08 10.28
C ARG A 12 23.18 -23.04 11.10
N ALA A 13 22.39 -22.22 10.42
CA ALA A 13 21.55 -21.21 11.02
C ALA A 13 20.53 -21.85 11.99
N ARG A 14 20.44 -21.33 13.22
CA ARG A 14 19.44 -21.70 14.21
C ARG A 14 18.91 -20.51 14.97
N MET A 15 17.64 -20.58 15.33
CA MET A 15 17.05 -19.67 16.31
C MET A 15 17.55 -20.05 17.71
N VAL A 16 17.96 -19.06 18.51
CA VAL A 16 18.51 -19.30 19.85
C VAL A 16 17.38 -19.68 20.80
N ASP A 17 17.53 -20.77 21.57
CA ASP A 17 16.57 -21.06 22.65
C ASP A 17 16.71 -20.01 23.77
N VAL A 18 15.58 -19.38 24.11
CA VAL A 18 15.48 -18.33 25.14
C VAL A 18 14.57 -18.73 26.30
N SER A 19 14.07 -19.96 26.33
CA SER A 19 13.12 -20.48 27.34
C SER A 19 13.62 -20.35 28.78
N ALA A 20 14.93 -20.52 29.00
CA ALA A 20 15.55 -20.41 30.33
C ALA A 20 15.88 -18.97 30.75
N LYS A 21 15.65 -17.96 29.89
CA LYS A 21 15.95 -16.55 30.20
C LYS A 21 14.75 -15.90 30.88
N ALA A 22 15.02 -15.07 31.89
CA ALA A 22 13.99 -14.32 32.57
C ALA A 22 13.40 -13.20 31.70
N ASP A 23 12.11 -12.94 31.89
CA ASP A 23 11.41 -11.81 31.30
C ASP A 23 11.78 -10.50 31.99
N THR A 24 12.37 -9.58 31.22
CA THR A 24 12.73 -8.24 31.69
C THR A 24 12.14 -7.20 30.76
N VAL A 25 11.92 -5.98 31.26
CA VAL A 25 11.62 -4.83 30.40
C VAL A 25 12.82 -4.56 29.51
N ARG A 26 12.57 -4.39 28.21
CA ARG A 26 13.60 -4.16 27.20
C ARG A 26 13.15 -3.04 26.28
N VAL A 27 14.07 -2.15 25.96
CA VAL A 27 13.84 -0.99 25.10
C VAL A 27 14.96 -0.95 24.08
N ALA A 28 14.65 -0.59 22.84
CA ALA A 28 15.62 -0.30 21.81
C ALA A 28 15.20 0.95 21.06
N VAL A 29 16.16 1.83 20.79
CA VAL A 29 15.98 3.03 19.96
C VAL A 29 16.84 2.87 18.72
N ALA A 30 16.27 3.04 17.54
CA ALA A 30 16.99 3.04 16.27
C ALA A 30 16.68 4.33 15.50
N ALA A 31 17.62 4.74 14.65
CA ALA A 31 17.45 5.90 13.79
C ALA A 31 17.88 5.61 12.35
N GLY A 32 17.37 6.43 11.43
CA GLY A 32 17.71 6.45 10.01
C GLY A 32 17.39 7.81 9.42
N ALA A 33 17.71 8.01 8.15
CA ALA A 33 17.48 9.28 7.48
C ALA A 33 17.15 9.06 6.00
N LEU A 34 16.11 9.71 5.50
CA LEU A 34 15.84 9.82 4.07
C LEU A 34 16.44 11.14 3.57
N HIS A 35 17.51 11.05 2.80
CA HIS A 35 18.10 12.19 2.10
C HIS A 35 17.36 12.43 0.80
N THR A 36 16.94 13.66 0.56
CA THR A 36 16.12 14.07 -0.59
C THR A 36 16.41 15.53 -0.93
N THR A 37 15.48 16.25 -1.56
CA THR A 37 15.65 17.66 -1.91
C THR A 37 14.98 18.58 -0.88
N PRO A 38 15.44 19.85 -0.77
CA PRO A 38 14.74 20.86 0.05
C PRO A 38 13.28 21.09 -0.36
N GLU A 39 12.98 20.93 -1.65
CA GLU A 39 11.62 20.98 -2.17
C GLU A 39 10.74 19.87 -1.58
N VAL A 40 11.23 18.62 -1.59
CA VAL A 40 10.49 17.50 -0.97
C VAL A 40 10.31 17.73 0.53
N VAL A 41 11.34 18.18 1.24
CA VAL A 41 11.21 18.50 2.67
C VAL A 41 10.15 19.57 2.92
N ALA A 42 10.14 20.64 2.11
CA ALA A 42 9.13 21.69 2.20
C ALA A 42 7.72 21.16 1.93
N LEU A 43 7.55 20.35 0.88
CA LEU A 43 6.27 19.73 0.53
C LEU A 43 5.77 18.79 1.63
N VAL A 44 6.64 17.96 2.22
CA VAL A 44 6.27 17.07 3.33
C VAL A 44 5.89 17.86 4.58
N ARG A 45 6.60 18.95 4.91
CA ARG A 45 6.27 19.82 6.05
C ARG A 45 4.94 20.57 5.87
N ALA A 46 4.62 20.96 4.64
CA ALA A 46 3.42 21.70 4.31
C ALA A 46 2.20 20.82 4.03
N ASP A 47 2.34 19.48 4.12
CA ASP A 47 1.35 18.50 3.64
C ASP A 47 0.92 18.71 2.17
N GLY A 48 1.85 19.24 1.37
CA GLY A 48 1.61 19.67 -0.01
C GLY A 48 1.88 18.61 -1.08
N LEU A 49 2.06 17.34 -0.70
CA LEU A 49 2.31 16.25 -1.65
C LEU A 49 1.00 15.65 -2.19
N PRO A 50 0.96 15.20 -3.46
CA PRO A 50 -0.25 14.62 -4.07
C PRO A 50 -0.77 13.35 -3.36
N LYS A 51 0.09 12.69 -2.57
CA LYS A 51 -0.26 11.54 -1.74
C LYS A 51 -0.41 12.03 -0.30
N ALA A 52 -1.62 11.89 0.26
CA ALA A 52 -2.02 12.29 1.62
C ALA A 52 -1.00 11.96 2.73
N ASP A 53 -1.11 12.68 3.86
CA ASP A 53 -0.30 12.62 5.10
C ASP A 53 0.85 11.60 5.07
N VAL A 54 1.96 12.05 4.47
CA VAL A 54 3.18 11.27 4.26
C VAL A 54 3.76 10.78 5.58
N LEU A 55 3.78 11.63 6.61
CA LEU A 55 4.37 11.30 7.90
C LEU A 55 3.50 10.32 8.67
N SER A 56 2.18 10.48 8.68
CA SER A 56 1.30 9.52 9.34
C SER A 56 1.34 8.16 8.64
N THR A 57 1.37 8.14 7.31
CA THR A 57 1.49 6.90 6.54
C THR A 57 2.82 6.18 6.87
N ALA A 58 3.95 6.90 6.84
CA ALA A 58 5.25 6.34 7.21
C ALA A 58 5.32 5.90 8.69
N ARG A 59 4.65 6.62 9.60
CA ARG A 59 4.55 6.27 11.02
C ARG A 59 3.82 4.93 11.20
N LEU A 60 2.66 4.78 10.58
CA LEU A 60 1.86 3.55 10.65
C LEU A 60 2.60 2.38 10.02
N ALA A 61 3.28 2.61 8.89
CA ALA A 61 4.11 1.60 8.24
C ALA A 61 5.27 1.15 9.14
N GLY A 62 5.98 2.08 9.80
CA GLY A 62 7.02 1.74 10.77
C GLY A 62 6.49 0.91 11.96
N ILE A 63 5.33 1.28 12.52
CA ILE A 63 4.67 0.52 13.60
C ILE A 63 4.27 -0.88 13.13
N ALA A 64 3.73 -1.01 11.93
CA ALA A 64 3.38 -2.30 11.33
C ALA A 64 4.64 -3.15 11.06
N GLY A 65 5.71 -2.53 10.55
CA GLY A 65 7.00 -3.15 10.31
C GLY A 65 7.59 -3.76 11.58
N ALA A 66 7.60 -3.02 12.69
CA ALA A 66 8.02 -3.56 14.00
C ALA A 66 7.25 -4.82 14.38
N LYS A 67 5.92 -4.82 14.23
CA LYS A 67 5.07 -5.97 14.58
C LYS A 67 5.31 -7.19 13.69
N LYS A 68 5.77 -6.99 12.46
CA LYS A 68 6.08 -8.07 11.49
C LYS A 68 7.55 -8.47 11.45
N THR A 69 8.37 -8.00 12.39
CA THR A 69 9.82 -8.26 12.40
C THR A 69 10.16 -9.75 12.34
N SER A 70 9.45 -10.62 13.07
CA SER A 70 9.70 -12.07 13.05
C SER A 70 9.30 -12.75 11.73
N GLU A 71 8.42 -12.13 10.93
CA GLU A 71 8.06 -12.60 9.59
C GLU A 71 9.11 -12.19 8.54
N LEU A 72 9.79 -11.07 8.77
CA LEU A 72 10.78 -10.49 7.85
C LEU A 72 12.20 -10.98 8.13
N ILE A 73 12.57 -11.17 9.40
CA ILE A 73 13.92 -11.54 9.83
C ILE A 73 13.93 -13.01 10.29
N PRO A 74 14.47 -13.96 9.50
CA PRO A 74 14.21 -15.39 9.66
C PRO A 74 14.50 -16.03 11.02
N LEU A 75 15.44 -15.46 11.80
CA LEU A 75 15.87 -16.02 13.09
C LEU A 75 15.43 -15.16 14.29
N CYS A 76 14.58 -14.16 14.08
CA CYS A 76 13.99 -13.39 15.17
C CYS A 76 12.87 -14.18 15.86
N HIS A 77 12.81 -14.09 17.18
CA HIS A 77 11.68 -14.59 17.94
C HIS A 77 10.45 -13.72 17.70
N GLN A 78 9.27 -14.32 17.77
CA GLN A 78 8.04 -13.55 17.90
C GLN A 78 7.96 -12.93 19.29
N LEU A 79 7.76 -11.62 19.36
CA LEU A 79 7.69 -10.86 20.62
C LEU A 79 6.37 -10.12 20.76
N ALA A 80 5.80 -10.15 21.96
CA ALA A 80 4.67 -9.29 22.32
C ALA A 80 5.18 -7.86 22.59
N LEU A 81 5.15 -7.01 21.57
CA LEU A 81 5.55 -5.61 21.72
C LEU A 81 4.56 -4.87 22.61
N SER A 82 5.09 -4.16 23.62
CA SER A 82 4.30 -3.34 24.54
C SER A 82 4.04 -1.94 23.98
N SER A 83 5.01 -1.37 23.26
CA SER A 83 4.85 -0.10 22.57
C SER A 83 5.85 0.04 21.43
N VAL A 84 5.43 0.76 20.38
CA VAL A 84 6.29 1.21 19.28
C VAL A 84 5.98 2.69 19.03
N LYS A 85 7.00 3.54 19.04
CA LYS A 85 6.91 4.96 18.72
C LYS A 85 7.80 5.23 17.51
N VAL A 86 7.29 6.00 16.53
CA VAL A 86 8.07 6.42 15.35
C VAL A 86 7.91 7.93 15.20
N GLU A 87 9.03 8.64 15.17
CA GLU A 87 9.14 10.09 15.15
C GLU A 87 9.97 10.54 13.94
N PHE A 88 9.65 11.74 13.47
CA PHE A 88 10.33 12.34 12.32
C PHE A 88 10.87 13.72 12.71
N GLY A 89 12.08 14.00 12.25
CA GLY A 89 12.68 15.33 12.27
C GLY A 89 13.07 15.75 10.85
N PHE A 90 13.56 16.99 10.72
CA PHE A 90 13.82 17.58 9.42
C PHE A 90 15.05 18.49 9.46
N THR A 91 15.93 18.34 8.47
CA THR A 91 16.97 19.33 8.13
C THR A 91 16.58 20.04 6.82
N GLY A 92 17.52 20.74 6.17
CA GLY A 92 17.27 21.39 4.88
C GLY A 92 16.94 20.42 3.74
N ASP A 93 17.47 19.20 3.77
CA ASP A 93 17.40 18.22 2.67
C ASP A 93 17.14 16.78 3.16
N THR A 94 16.87 16.60 4.45
CA THR A 94 16.78 15.27 5.06
C THR A 94 15.59 15.17 5.99
N ILE A 95 14.88 14.03 5.94
CA ILE A 95 13.87 13.63 6.92
C ILE A 95 14.53 12.59 7.83
N THR A 96 14.74 12.94 9.11
CA THR A 96 15.26 12.00 10.10
C THR A 96 14.15 11.13 10.64
N ILE A 97 14.45 9.88 10.95
CA ILE A 97 13.50 8.89 11.45
C ILE A 97 14.08 8.30 12.73
N GLU A 98 13.31 8.30 13.82
CA GLU A 98 13.66 7.61 15.05
C GLU A 98 12.52 6.66 15.44
N ALA A 99 12.86 5.43 15.81
CA ALA A 99 11.89 4.46 16.29
C ALA A 99 12.32 3.88 17.64
N THR A 100 11.40 3.89 18.60
CA THR A 100 11.56 3.24 19.91
C THR A 100 10.63 2.05 20.01
N ALA A 101 11.19 0.86 20.24
CA ALA A 101 10.43 -0.37 20.50
C ALA A 101 10.62 -0.82 21.96
N LYS A 102 9.55 -1.32 22.58
CA LYS A 102 9.56 -1.82 23.96
C LYS A 102 8.82 -3.15 24.08
N THR A 103 9.35 -4.04 24.90
CA THR A 103 8.68 -5.29 25.31
C THR A 103 8.99 -5.63 26.76
N LYS A 104 8.29 -6.63 27.29
CA LYS A 104 8.71 -7.42 28.46
C LYS A 104 8.86 -8.87 27.99
N GLY A 105 10.10 -9.37 27.96
CA GLY A 105 10.38 -10.71 27.42
C GLY A 105 11.83 -11.17 27.59
N PRO A 106 12.15 -12.37 27.06
CA PRO A 106 13.43 -13.05 27.32
C PRO A 106 14.56 -12.62 26.36
N THR A 107 14.25 -11.88 25.29
CA THR A 107 15.20 -11.40 24.29
C THR A 107 14.95 -9.93 23.92
N GLY A 108 15.97 -9.27 23.37
CA GLY A 108 15.96 -7.85 23.01
C GLY A 108 15.02 -7.52 21.85
N VAL A 109 14.78 -6.21 21.66
CA VAL A 109 13.88 -5.63 20.63
C VAL A 109 14.63 -4.74 19.64
N GLU A 110 15.93 -4.97 19.47
CA GLU A 110 16.77 -4.19 18.55
C GLU A 110 16.26 -4.29 17.11
N MET A 111 15.82 -5.48 16.70
CA MET A 111 15.37 -5.74 15.34
C MET A 111 14.02 -5.08 15.05
N GLU A 112 13.13 -5.00 16.03
CA GLU A 112 11.85 -4.32 15.89
C GLU A 112 12.02 -2.81 15.71
N ALA A 113 12.95 -2.19 16.45
CA ALA A 113 13.28 -0.78 16.28
C ALA A 113 13.93 -0.52 14.90
N LEU A 114 14.91 -1.34 14.50
CA LEU A 114 15.58 -1.21 13.19
C LEU A 114 14.61 -1.42 12.02
N THR A 115 13.73 -2.41 12.13
CA THR A 115 12.73 -2.71 11.10
C THR A 115 11.71 -1.58 10.99
N ALA A 116 11.28 -0.98 12.12
CA ALA A 116 10.41 0.19 12.09
C ALA A 116 11.03 1.36 11.32
N VAL A 117 12.30 1.67 11.57
CA VAL A 117 13.02 2.72 10.83
C VAL A 117 13.12 2.39 9.34
N ALA A 118 13.51 1.16 9.01
CA ALA A 118 13.68 0.74 7.61
C ALA A 118 12.36 0.82 6.83
N VAL A 119 11.29 0.28 7.40
CA VAL A 119 9.97 0.28 6.76
C VAL A 119 9.41 1.70 6.67
N ALA A 120 9.51 2.52 7.73
CA ALA A 120 9.10 3.93 7.66
C ALA A 120 9.88 4.70 6.59
N GLY A 121 11.20 4.47 6.46
CA GLY A 121 12.04 5.11 5.45
C GLY A 121 11.70 4.67 4.02
N LEU A 122 11.44 3.39 3.80
CA LEU A 122 10.98 2.88 2.51
C LEU A 122 9.60 3.44 2.14
N THR A 123 8.71 3.59 3.12
CA THR A 123 7.41 4.25 2.90
C THR A 123 7.58 5.72 2.57
N LEU A 124 8.47 6.46 3.27
CA LEU A 124 8.76 7.85 2.89
C LEU A 124 9.27 7.93 1.44
N HIS A 125 10.21 7.06 1.05
CA HIS A 125 10.68 6.99 -0.34
C HIS A 125 9.52 6.73 -1.31
N ASP A 126 8.63 5.77 -1.01
CA ASP A 126 7.46 5.48 -1.85
C ASP A 126 6.54 6.70 -2.04
N MET A 127 6.38 7.49 -0.98
CA MET A 127 5.52 8.67 -0.97
C MET A 127 6.14 9.84 -1.74
N VAL A 128 7.46 10.00 -1.73
CA VAL A 128 8.14 11.14 -2.37
C VAL A 128 8.72 10.86 -3.75
N LYS A 129 8.86 9.59 -4.17
CA LYS A 129 9.55 9.19 -5.42
C LYS A 129 8.99 9.81 -6.71
N ALA A 130 7.77 10.34 -6.70
CA ALA A 130 7.21 11.06 -7.84
C ALA A 130 7.85 12.45 -8.05
N VAL A 131 8.35 13.05 -6.97
CA VAL A 131 9.05 14.34 -6.97
C VAL A 131 10.57 14.12 -6.97
N ASP A 132 11.04 13.18 -6.13
CA ASP A 132 12.46 12.82 -6.04
C ASP A 132 12.64 11.29 -6.04
N PRO A 133 12.78 10.65 -7.22
CA PRO A 133 13.07 9.23 -7.31
C PRO A 133 14.50 8.88 -6.88
N ALA A 134 15.39 9.87 -6.73
CA ALA A 134 16.78 9.68 -6.33
C ALA A 134 16.98 9.71 -4.80
N ALA A 135 15.91 9.91 -4.02
CA ALA A 135 15.97 9.95 -2.57
C ALA A 135 16.60 8.67 -1.98
N VAL A 136 17.50 8.82 -1.01
CA VAL A 136 18.29 7.71 -0.45
C VAL A 136 17.99 7.51 1.03
N LEU A 137 17.59 6.29 1.40
CA LEU A 137 17.49 5.88 2.79
C LEU A 137 18.87 5.45 3.31
N ASN A 138 19.40 6.19 4.26
CA ASN A 138 20.72 5.95 4.86
C ASN A 138 20.64 5.73 6.37
N GLY A 139 21.73 5.19 6.90
CA GLY A 139 22.04 5.28 8.32
C GLY A 139 21.09 4.55 9.26
N VAL A 140 20.34 3.56 8.79
CA VAL A 140 19.50 2.69 9.64
C VAL A 140 20.39 1.99 10.66
N ARG A 141 20.28 2.38 11.93
CA ARG A 141 21.24 2.00 12.98
C ARG A 141 20.61 2.06 14.37
N LEU A 142 21.05 1.18 15.26
CA LEU A 142 20.65 1.20 16.68
C LEU A 142 21.33 2.36 17.40
N LEU A 143 20.59 3.22 18.09
CA LEU A 143 21.13 4.29 18.94
C LEU A 143 21.39 3.79 20.35
N THR A 144 20.38 3.21 21.01
CA THR A 144 20.49 2.69 22.36
C THR A 144 19.72 1.39 22.51
N LYS A 145 20.06 0.61 23.52
CA LYS A 145 19.22 -0.47 24.01
C LYS A 145 19.40 -0.66 25.51
N ASP A 146 18.33 -1.11 26.14
CA ASP A 146 18.25 -1.35 27.57
C ASP A 146 17.63 -2.72 27.86
N GLY A 147 18.10 -3.33 28.94
CA GLY A 147 17.56 -4.57 29.48
C GLY A 147 18.27 -5.86 29.03
N GLY A 148 17.99 -6.94 29.76
CA GLY A 148 18.67 -8.22 29.61
C GLY A 148 20.09 -8.25 30.19
N LYS A 149 20.77 -9.39 29.99
CA LYS A 149 22.07 -9.69 30.63
C LYS A 149 23.18 -8.68 30.31
N ARG A 150 23.14 -8.05 29.13
CA ARG A 150 24.18 -7.10 28.68
C ARG A 150 23.94 -5.67 29.18
N GLY A 151 22.82 -5.40 29.84
CA GLY A 151 22.50 -4.07 30.37
C GLY A 151 22.30 -3.02 29.28
N HIS A 152 22.54 -1.76 29.65
CA HIS A 152 22.48 -0.61 28.76
C HIS A 152 23.61 -0.64 27.74
N TRP A 153 23.30 -0.29 26.49
CA TRP A 153 24.26 -0.03 25.45
C TRP A 153 23.84 1.23 24.68
N GLU A 154 24.80 2.08 24.40
CA GLU A 154 24.63 3.29 23.60
C GLU A 154 25.68 3.29 22.48
N ARG A 155 25.28 3.78 21.31
CA ARG A 155 26.15 3.92 20.15
C ARG A 155 27.27 4.93 20.47
N PRO A 156 28.55 4.55 20.36
CA PRO A 156 29.65 5.50 20.51
C PRO A 156 29.55 6.63 19.47
N GLY A 157 29.57 7.88 19.92
CA GLY A 157 29.58 9.07 19.06
C GLY A 157 28.22 9.50 18.49
N ALA A 158 27.10 9.13 19.13
CA ALA A 158 25.80 9.70 18.77
C ALA A 158 25.63 11.10 19.37
N GLU A 159 25.49 12.13 18.53
CA GLU A 159 25.00 13.45 18.96
C GLU A 159 23.48 13.37 19.15
N HIS A 160 23.01 13.70 20.35
CA HIS A 160 21.58 13.77 20.69
C HIS A 160 21.00 15.08 20.13
N HIS A 161 20.10 15.00 19.15
CA HIS A 161 19.29 16.16 18.78
C HIS A 161 18.12 16.29 19.77
N GLU A 162 18.35 17.03 20.85
CA GLU A 162 17.27 17.48 21.73
C GLU A 162 16.38 18.45 20.96
N GLY A 163 15.11 18.11 20.81
CA GLY A 163 14.11 18.94 20.16
C GLY A 163 13.75 20.15 21.02
N GLU A 164 14.05 21.35 20.55
CA GLU A 164 13.47 22.59 21.07
C GLU A 164 12.05 22.74 20.52
N GLY A 165 11.06 22.58 21.40
CA GLY A 165 9.74 23.15 21.21
C GLY A 165 9.71 24.59 21.72
N THR A 166 9.19 25.52 20.92
CA THR A 166 8.63 26.78 21.44
C THR A 166 7.41 27.22 20.64
N ASN A 167 6.41 27.64 21.40
CA ASN A 167 5.10 28.16 21.03
C ASN A 167 5.14 29.54 20.34
N ALA A 168 4.05 29.79 19.60
CA ALA A 168 3.29 31.03 19.46
C ALA A 168 3.86 32.23 18.67
N ALA A 169 3.08 32.57 17.63
CA ALA A 169 2.60 33.89 17.20
C ALA A 169 3.62 35.00 16.91
N GLU A 170 3.64 35.45 15.65
CA GLU A 170 3.42 36.87 15.28
C GLU A 170 3.34 37.02 13.75
N SER A 171 2.26 37.64 13.26
CA SER A 171 2.20 38.24 11.92
C SER A 171 2.91 39.60 11.93
N PRO A 172 3.55 39.99 10.83
CA PRO A 172 3.11 41.22 10.16
C PRO A 172 3.17 41.15 8.62
N GLY A 173 2.21 41.78 7.92
CA GLY A 173 2.35 42.15 6.49
C GLY A 173 2.93 43.57 6.34
N PRO A 174 2.81 44.26 5.19
CA PRO A 174 2.70 43.84 3.78
C PRO A 174 3.72 44.55 2.83
N GLY A 175 3.85 44.08 1.57
CA GLY A 175 4.46 44.77 0.40
C GLY A 175 5.96 44.52 0.17
N ALA A 176 6.53 44.47 -1.04
CA ALA A 176 6.08 44.68 -2.42
C ALA A 176 7.15 44.14 -3.41
N ASP A 177 6.74 43.88 -4.67
CA ASP A 177 7.50 43.77 -5.94
C ASP A 177 8.66 42.75 -6.07
N HIS A 178 8.86 41.94 -7.12
CA HIS A 178 8.45 41.76 -8.54
C HIS A 178 9.05 40.37 -8.98
N PRO A 179 8.92 39.82 -10.22
CA PRO A 179 7.99 40.02 -11.33
C PRO A 179 7.30 38.71 -11.81
N ARG A 180 6.26 38.86 -12.64
CA ARG A 180 5.59 37.77 -13.38
C ARG A 180 6.54 37.16 -14.42
N ILE A 181 6.67 35.83 -14.40
CA ILE A 181 7.09 35.06 -15.58
C ILE A 181 5.84 34.48 -16.22
N THR A 182 5.50 35.00 -17.39
CA THR A 182 4.51 34.44 -18.31
C THR A 182 5.09 33.19 -18.95
N ALA A 183 4.62 32.01 -18.53
CA ALA A 183 4.79 30.78 -19.29
C ALA A 183 3.46 30.47 -19.99
N SER A 184 3.52 30.57 -21.31
CA SER A 184 2.56 30.21 -22.35
C SER A 184 1.49 29.16 -22.00
N ASP A 185 0.24 29.51 -22.29
CA ASP A 185 -0.87 28.61 -22.57
C ASP A 185 -0.45 27.47 -23.52
N PRO A 186 -0.77 26.20 -23.19
CA PRO A 186 -1.29 25.28 -24.18
C PRO A 186 -2.79 25.57 -24.33
N THR A 187 -3.13 26.22 -25.43
CA THR A 187 -4.49 26.46 -25.91
C THR A 187 -5.40 25.25 -25.72
N GLU A 188 -6.58 25.50 -25.16
CA GLU A 188 -7.72 24.60 -25.12
C GLU A 188 -8.03 23.94 -26.47
N ASN A 189 -8.23 22.63 -26.44
CA ASN A 189 -9.27 21.96 -27.21
C ASN A 189 -9.50 20.52 -26.70
N GLY A 190 -10.71 20.24 -26.20
CA GLY A 190 -11.46 19.05 -26.64
C GLY A 190 -11.67 17.87 -25.67
N GLY A 191 -12.60 18.01 -24.72
CA GLY A 191 -13.36 16.90 -24.11
C GLY A 191 -12.73 16.20 -22.89
N PRO A 192 -13.54 15.51 -22.05
CA PRO A 192 -13.01 14.68 -20.97
C PRO A 192 -12.07 13.64 -21.59
N ALA A 193 -10.88 13.45 -20.99
CA ALA A 193 -9.94 12.43 -21.41
C ALA A 193 -10.66 11.07 -21.56
N PRO A 194 -10.41 10.30 -22.64
CA PRO A 194 -11.17 9.08 -22.90
C PRO A 194 -11.02 8.10 -21.74
N ARG A 195 -12.15 7.72 -21.12
CA ARG A 195 -12.18 6.74 -20.03
C ARG A 195 -11.83 5.36 -20.61
N SER A 196 -10.65 4.84 -20.30
CA SER A 196 -10.24 3.50 -20.75
C SER A 196 -10.69 2.42 -19.77
N ALA A 197 -11.15 1.28 -20.28
CA ALA A 197 -11.48 0.12 -19.47
C ALA A 197 -10.92 -1.18 -20.06
N VAL A 198 -10.69 -2.18 -19.21
CA VAL A 198 -10.25 -3.51 -19.63
C VAL A 198 -11.20 -4.57 -19.08
N VAL A 199 -11.60 -5.52 -19.93
CA VAL A 199 -12.38 -6.68 -19.52
C VAL A 199 -11.50 -7.92 -19.55
N VAL A 200 -11.43 -8.63 -18.43
CA VAL A 200 -10.63 -9.85 -18.26
C VAL A 200 -11.54 -11.02 -17.92
N VAL A 201 -11.41 -12.13 -18.62
CA VAL A 201 -12.19 -13.36 -18.40
C VAL A 201 -11.25 -14.41 -17.82
N ALA A 202 -11.54 -14.87 -16.60
CA ALA A 202 -10.84 -15.98 -15.96
C ALA A 202 -11.60 -17.28 -16.24
N SER A 203 -11.10 -18.07 -17.19
CA SER A 203 -11.69 -19.36 -17.54
C SER A 203 -10.71 -20.22 -18.32
N THR A 204 -10.22 -21.29 -17.69
CA THR A 204 -9.36 -22.29 -18.33
C THR A 204 -10.02 -22.89 -19.57
N ARG A 205 -11.33 -23.16 -19.53
CA ARG A 205 -12.06 -23.72 -20.68
C ARG A 205 -12.18 -22.75 -21.85
N ALA A 206 -12.43 -21.47 -21.57
CA ALA A 206 -12.54 -20.45 -22.61
C ALA A 206 -11.17 -20.12 -23.22
N SER A 207 -10.12 -20.03 -22.38
CA SER A 207 -8.73 -19.88 -22.84
C SER A 207 -8.30 -21.03 -23.75
N ALA A 208 -8.67 -22.27 -23.41
CA ALA A 208 -8.41 -23.46 -24.23
C ALA A 208 -9.33 -23.60 -25.47
N GLY A 209 -10.27 -22.68 -25.71
CA GLY A 209 -11.22 -22.73 -26.83
C GLY A 209 -12.26 -23.85 -26.73
N THR A 210 -12.40 -24.49 -25.57
CA THR A 210 -13.33 -25.61 -25.33
C THR A 210 -14.72 -25.16 -24.85
N ALA A 211 -14.86 -23.88 -24.51
CA ALA A 211 -16.14 -23.24 -24.20
C ALA A 211 -16.14 -21.79 -24.70
N THR A 212 -17.26 -21.34 -25.25
CA THR A 212 -17.43 -19.92 -25.62
C THR A 212 -17.73 -19.10 -24.37
N ASP A 213 -16.97 -18.03 -24.15
CA ASP A 213 -17.31 -17.04 -23.12
C ASP A 213 -18.57 -16.25 -23.52
N THR A 214 -19.51 -16.15 -22.59
CA THR A 214 -20.77 -15.41 -22.77
C THR A 214 -20.84 -14.15 -21.92
N THR A 215 -19.81 -13.88 -21.11
CA THR A 215 -19.80 -12.79 -20.13
C THR A 215 -18.95 -11.60 -20.58
N GLY A 216 -17.76 -11.84 -21.12
CA GLY A 216 -16.84 -10.82 -21.60
C GLY A 216 -17.43 -9.92 -22.69
N PRO A 217 -18.03 -10.45 -23.77
CA PRO A 217 -18.67 -9.62 -24.80
C PRO A 217 -19.75 -8.69 -24.26
N VAL A 218 -20.55 -9.17 -23.29
CA VAL A 218 -21.61 -8.37 -22.65
C VAL A 218 -21.02 -7.20 -21.85
N LEU A 219 -19.93 -7.45 -21.12
CA LEU A 219 -19.22 -6.42 -20.37
C LEU A 219 -18.59 -5.37 -21.29
N VAL A 220 -17.98 -5.79 -22.41
CA VAL A 220 -17.42 -4.87 -23.40
C VAL A 220 -18.50 -3.99 -24.00
N GLU A 221 -19.64 -4.56 -24.39
CA GLU A 221 -20.77 -3.81 -24.95
C GLU A 221 -21.33 -2.81 -23.92
N TRP A 222 -21.50 -3.23 -22.66
CA TRP A 222 -21.99 -2.35 -21.61
C TRP A 222 -21.01 -1.20 -21.33
N LEU A 223 -19.71 -1.47 -21.16
CA LEU A 223 -18.71 -0.41 -20.95
C LEU A 223 -18.62 0.55 -22.13
N THR A 224 -18.73 0.04 -23.36
CA THR A 224 -18.76 0.89 -24.56
C THR A 224 -19.98 1.83 -24.53
N ARG A 225 -21.16 1.37 -24.10
CA ARG A 225 -22.34 2.23 -23.90
C ARG A 225 -22.16 3.28 -22.81
N GLN A 226 -21.35 2.98 -21.79
CA GLN A 226 -20.98 3.94 -20.74
C GLN A 226 -19.87 4.92 -21.18
N GLY A 227 -19.48 4.90 -22.46
CA GLY A 227 -18.51 5.85 -23.02
C GLY A 227 -17.04 5.46 -22.80
N PHE A 228 -16.75 4.20 -22.44
CA PHE A 228 -15.38 3.74 -22.30
C PHE A 228 -14.76 3.31 -23.64
N SER A 229 -13.46 3.56 -23.80
CA SER A 229 -12.63 2.83 -24.76
C SER A 229 -12.20 1.50 -24.13
N VAL A 230 -12.68 0.38 -24.66
CA VAL A 230 -12.55 -0.93 -24.02
C VAL A 230 -11.51 -1.81 -24.70
N ARG A 231 -10.53 -2.31 -23.94
CA ARG A 231 -9.64 -3.40 -24.35
C ARG A 231 -10.19 -4.73 -23.84
N GLY A 232 -10.44 -5.68 -24.73
CA GLY A 232 -10.89 -7.02 -24.37
C GLY A 232 -12.15 -7.48 -25.14
N PRO A 233 -12.77 -8.59 -24.72
CA PRO A 233 -12.42 -9.37 -23.54
C PRO A 233 -11.07 -10.09 -23.72
N LEU A 234 -10.18 -9.94 -22.74
CA LEU A 234 -8.93 -10.70 -22.67
C LEU A 234 -9.19 -11.98 -21.89
N VAL A 235 -8.96 -13.14 -22.51
CA VAL A 235 -9.29 -14.44 -21.90
C VAL A 235 -8.02 -15.11 -21.40
N TYR A 236 -7.98 -15.43 -20.11
CA TYR A 236 -6.87 -16.09 -19.44
C TYR A 236 -7.34 -17.38 -18.77
N ALA A 237 -6.46 -18.39 -18.72
CA ALA A 237 -6.70 -19.55 -17.89
C ALA A 237 -6.69 -19.14 -16.40
N ASP A 238 -7.38 -19.90 -15.55
CA ASP A 238 -7.50 -19.55 -14.13
C ASP A 238 -6.11 -19.48 -13.45
N ALA A 239 -5.18 -20.35 -13.85
CA ALA A 239 -3.80 -20.35 -13.36
C ALA A 239 -2.96 -19.12 -13.82
N GLU A 240 -3.41 -18.41 -14.85
CA GLU A 240 -2.70 -17.28 -15.47
C GLU A 240 -3.34 -15.93 -15.13
N ILE A 241 -4.41 -15.93 -14.32
CA ILE A 241 -5.20 -14.73 -14.04
C ILE A 241 -4.39 -13.59 -13.39
N ALA A 242 -3.38 -13.92 -12.58
CA ALA A 242 -2.46 -12.93 -12.01
C ALA A 242 -1.65 -12.19 -13.09
N ALA A 243 -1.15 -12.92 -14.09
CA ALA A 243 -0.45 -12.32 -15.22
C ALA A 243 -1.42 -11.49 -16.09
N GLY A 244 -2.64 -12.01 -16.30
CA GLY A 244 -3.67 -11.30 -17.05
C GLY A 244 -4.13 -9.99 -16.41
N LEU A 245 -4.23 -9.94 -15.08
CA LEU A 245 -4.52 -8.71 -14.34
C LEU A 245 -3.36 -7.71 -14.41
N ALA A 246 -2.10 -8.16 -14.32
CA ALA A 246 -0.95 -7.29 -14.49
C ALA A 246 -0.87 -6.68 -15.91
N ASP A 247 -1.17 -7.47 -16.95
CA ASP A 247 -1.29 -6.99 -18.32
C ASP A 247 -2.45 -6.00 -18.49
N ALA A 248 -3.61 -6.30 -17.88
CA ALA A 248 -4.79 -5.43 -17.93
C ALA A 248 -4.53 -4.06 -17.28
N LEU A 249 -3.68 -4.00 -16.26
CA LEU A 249 -3.29 -2.76 -15.60
C LEU A 249 -2.28 -1.91 -16.39
N SER A 250 -1.82 -2.34 -17.56
CA SER A 250 -0.91 -1.55 -18.41
C SER A 250 -1.64 -0.99 -19.64
N PRO A 251 -1.60 0.33 -19.93
CA PRO A 251 -0.85 1.40 -19.26
C PRO A 251 -1.69 2.20 -18.24
N ALA A 252 -2.31 1.51 -17.26
CA ALA A 252 -3.20 2.04 -16.21
C ALA A 252 -4.58 2.51 -16.72
N PRO A 253 -5.51 1.59 -17.03
CA PRO A 253 -6.88 1.94 -17.41
C PRO A 253 -7.64 2.58 -16.24
N ALA A 254 -8.72 3.32 -16.50
CA ALA A 254 -9.57 3.83 -15.44
C ALA A 254 -10.30 2.70 -14.68
N LEU A 255 -10.67 1.63 -15.40
CA LEU A 255 -11.45 0.52 -14.85
C LEU A 255 -10.99 -0.84 -15.42
N VAL A 256 -10.89 -1.84 -14.56
CA VAL A 256 -10.71 -3.25 -14.92
C VAL A 256 -11.88 -4.03 -14.34
N ILE A 257 -12.59 -4.78 -15.19
CA ILE A 257 -13.61 -5.73 -14.74
C ILE A 257 -13.14 -7.13 -15.06
N THR A 258 -13.09 -7.99 -14.05
CA THR A 258 -12.90 -9.42 -14.26
C THR A 258 -14.24 -10.17 -14.20
N THR A 259 -14.33 -11.30 -14.91
CA THR A 259 -15.44 -12.24 -14.81
C THR A 259 -14.91 -13.66 -14.72
N GLY A 260 -15.38 -14.42 -13.73
CA GLY A 260 -14.95 -15.80 -13.49
C GLY A 260 -13.86 -15.95 -12.43
N GLY A 261 -13.60 -17.19 -12.00
CA GLY A 261 -12.56 -17.52 -11.03
C GLY A 261 -12.80 -17.01 -9.61
N THR A 262 -14.04 -16.64 -9.24
CA THR A 262 -14.37 -16.06 -7.91
C THR A 262 -15.05 -17.04 -6.95
N GLY A 263 -15.27 -18.30 -7.34
CA GLY A 263 -15.96 -19.29 -6.50
C GLY A 263 -15.05 -19.94 -5.44
N ALA A 264 -15.47 -21.09 -4.92
CA ALA A 264 -14.71 -21.87 -3.93
C ALA A 264 -13.93 -23.05 -4.55
N SER A 265 -13.86 -23.16 -5.88
CA SER A 265 -13.06 -24.18 -6.55
C SER A 265 -11.58 -24.00 -6.21
N PRO A 266 -10.78 -25.08 -6.10
CA PRO A 266 -9.32 -24.97 -5.96
C PRO A 266 -8.62 -24.17 -7.06
N THR A 267 -9.27 -24.02 -8.21
CA THR A 267 -8.76 -23.24 -9.35
C THR A 267 -9.23 -21.79 -9.35
N ASP A 268 -10.22 -21.42 -8.53
CA ASP A 268 -10.72 -20.05 -8.46
C ASP A 268 -9.70 -19.16 -7.75
N ALA A 269 -8.90 -18.41 -8.51
CA ALA A 269 -7.80 -17.58 -7.97
C ALA A 269 -7.94 -16.08 -8.27
N THR A 270 -9.04 -15.66 -8.91
CA THR A 270 -9.27 -14.24 -9.28
C THR A 270 -9.24 -13.31 -8.06
N PRO A 271 -9.85 -13.64 -6.89
CA PRO A 271 -9.79 -12.80 -5.70
C PRO A 271 -8.37 -12.63 -5.17
N GLU A 272 -7.61 -13.72 -5.02
CA GLU A 272 -6.23 -13.71 -4.55
C GLU A 272 -5.33 -12.88 -5.48
N ALA A 273 -5.47 -13.09 -6.79
CA ALA A 273 -4.72 -12.35 -7.79
C ALA A 273 -5.07 -10.85 -7.79
N THR A 274 -6.34 -10.51 -7.54
CA THR A 274 -6.78 -9.13 -7.45
C THR A 274 -6.26 -8.47 -6.17
N LEU A 275 -6.43 -9.11 -5.01
CA LEU A 275 -5.96 -8.61 -3.71
C LEU A 275 -4.45 -8.31 -3.71
N ALA A 276 -3.65 -9.10 -4.41
CA ALA A 276 -2.21 -8.87 -4.55
C ALA A 276 -1.85 -7.55 -5.28
N LEU A 277 -2.81 -6.94 -5.98
CA LEU A 277 -2.64 -5.71 -6.77
C LEU A 277 -3.32 -4.49 -6.16
N LEU A 278 -4.21 -4.68 -5.17
CA LEU A 278 -4.97 -3.57 -4.60
C LEU A 278 -4.15 -2.79 -3.58
N ASP A 279 -4.15 -1.46 -3.72
CA ASP A 279 -3.69 -0.53 -2.68
C ASP A 279 -4.77 -0.31 -1.62
N ARG A 280 -6.04 -0.37 -2.03
CA ARG A 280 -7.19 -0.13 -1.16
C ARG A 280 -8.38 -0.95 -1.61
N GLU A 281 -9.00 -1.67 -0.68
CA GLU A 281 -10.24 -2.39 -0.94
C GLU A 281 -11.46 -1.47 -0.91
N LEU A 282 -12.47 -1.82 -1.70
CA LEU A 282 -13.81 -1.25 -1.72
C LEU A 282 -14.82 -2.33 -1.30
N PRO A 283 -14.80 -2.78 -0.03
CA PRO A 283 -15.57 -3.96 0.40
C PRO A 283 -17.07 -3.81 0.14
N GLY A 284 -17.62 -2.60 0.32
CA GLY A 284 -19.05 -2.33 0.11
C GLY A 284 -19.53 -2.60 -1.33
N VAL A 285 -18.67 -2.41 -2.35
CA VAL A 285 -19.01 -2.74 -3.74
C VAL A 285 -19.13 -4.25 -3.91
N ALA A 286 -18.15 -4.99 -3.41
CA ALA A 286 -18.15 -6.46 -3.50
C ALA A 286 -19.30 -7.09 -2.68
N GLU A 287 -19.60 -6.53 -1.52
CA GLU A 287 -20.72 -6.94 -0.66
C GLU A 287 -22.06 -6.70 -1.33
N GLU A 288 -22.26 -5.55 -1.97
CA GLU A 288 -23.52 -5.22 -2.64
C GLU A 288 -23.76 -6.12 -3.86
N ILE A 289 -22.71 -6.44 -4.63
CA ILE A 289 -22.78 -7.41 -5.73
C ILE A 289 -23.23 -8.79 -5.21
N ARG A 290 -22.63 -9.27 -4.10
CA ARG A 290 -23.04 -10.53 -3.47
C ARG A 290 -24.47 -10.48 -2.95
N ARG A 291 -24.83 -9.43 -2.22
CA ARG A 291 -26.16 -9.24 -1.63
C ARG A 291 -27.24 -9.33 -2.70
N ARG A 292 -27.08 -8.58 -3.80
CA ARG A 292 -28.03 -8.56 -4.91
C ARG A 292 -28.12 -9.90 -5.66
N GLY A 293 -26.99 -10.57 -5.88
CA GLY A 293 -27.01 -11.93 -6.45
C GLY A 293 -27.72 -12.93 -5.53
N ALA A 294 -27.49 -12.84 -4.22
CA ALA A 294 -28.06 -13.74 -3.22
C ALA A 294 -29.58 -13.63 -3.07
N GLU A 295 -30.18 -12.47 -3.42
CA GLU A 295 -31.64 -12.31 -3.46
C GLU A 295 -32.33 -13.31 -4.40
N LYS A 296 -31.69 -13.66 -5.52
CA LYS A 296 -32.24 -14.57 -6.53
C LYS A 296 -31.60 -15.95 -6.49
N PHE A 297 -30.32 -16.00 -6.14
CA PHE A 297 -29.52 -17.21 -6.18
C PHE A 297 -28.64 -17.32 -4.92
N PRO A 298 -29.07 -18.08 -3.90
CA PRO A 298 -28.38 -18.14 -2.60
C PRO A 298 -26.88 -18.46 -2.67
N LEU A 299 -26.46 -19.28 -3.64
CA LEU A 299 -25.04 -19.64 -3.82
C LEU A 299 -24.17 -18.47 -4.30
N ALA A 300 -24.75 -17.34 -4.73
CA ALA A 300 -24.00 -16.12 -5.01
C ALA A 300 -23.24 -15.60 -3.77
N ALA A 301 -23.70 -15.93 -2.56
CA ALA A 301 -23.03 -15.62 -1.31
C ALA A 301 -21.65 -16.31 -1.18
N LEU A 302 -21.38 -17.38 -1.94
CA LEU A 302 -20.09 -18.08 -1.95
C LEU A 302 -19.05 -17.40 -2.83
N SER A 303 -19.43 -16.38 -3.61
CA SER A 303 -18.46 -15.61 -4.41
C SER A 303 -17.48 -14.90 -3.48
N ARG A 304 -16.19 -15.08 -3.73
CA ARG A 304 -15.09 -14.41 -3.02
C ARG A 304 -14.59 -13.17 -3.75
N GLY A 305 -15.26 -12.75 -4.83
CA GLY A 305 -14.84 -11.60 -5.63
C GLY A 305 -14.64 -10.34 -4.78
N VAL A 306 -13.59 -9.59 -5.09
CA VAL A 306 -13.24 -8.33 -4.42
C VAL A 306 -13.37 -7.15 -5.38
N ALA A 307 -13.38 -5.95 -4.82
CA ALA A 307 -13.31 -4.70 -5.56
C ALA A 307 -12.34 -3.76 -4.85
N GLY A 308 -11.64 -2.89 -5.59
CA GLY A 308 -10.66 -1.99 -5.00
C GLY A 308 -9.96 -1.08 -6.00
N LEU A 309 -8.95 -0.38 -5.50
CA LEU A 309 -8.09 0.53 -6.26
C LEU A 309 -6.69 -0.04 -6.38
N ALA A 310 -6.11 0.06 -7.57
CA ALA A 310 -4.70 -0.17 -7.88
C ALA A 310 -4.18 1.08 -8.61
N GLY A 311 -3.45 1.95 -7.90
CA GLY A 311 -3.10 3.29 -8.35
C GLY A 311 -4.34 4.13 -8.66
N ARG A 312 -4.51 4.46 -9.95
CA ARG A 312 -5.67 5.20 -10.48
C ARG A 312 -6.70 4.29 -11.17
N SER A 313 -6.52 2.98 -11.10
CA SER A 313 -7.40 1.99 -11.71
C SER A 313 -8.34 1.42 -10.67
N VAL A 314 -9.63 1.39 -10.97
CA VAL A 314 -10.61 0.60 -10.21
C VAL A 314 -10.58 -0.83 -10.74
N ILE A 315 -10.50 -1.83 -9.87
CA ILE A 315 -10.67 -3.24 -10.24
C ILE A 315 -11.94 -3.79 -9.57
N VAL A 316 -12.80 -4.47 -10.32
CA VAL A 316 -13.99 -5.15 -9.79
C VAL A 316 -14.06 -6.58 -10.31
N ASN A 317 -14.16 -7.56 -9.40
CA ASN A 317 -14.40 -8.94 -9.77
C ASN A 317 -15.90 -9.26 -9.84
N LEU A 318 -16.33 -9.82 -10.96
CA LEU A 318 -17.68 -10.31 -11.16
C LEU A 318 -17.72 -11.84 -11.23
N PRO A 319 -18.84 -12.48 -10.83
CA PRO A 319 -19.01 -13.91 -11.02
C PRO A 319 -18.99 -14.31 -12.49
N GLY A 320 -18.50 -15.52 -12.80
CA GLY A 320 -18.43 -16.05 -14.19
C GLY A 320 -19.77 -16.47 -14.80
N SER A 321 -20.91 -16.07 -14.22
CA SER A 321 -22.24 -16.39 -14.71
C SER A 321 -22.90 -15.16 -15.35
N PRO A 322 -23.69 -15.30 -16.42
CA PRO A 322 -24.38 -14.17 -17.05
C PRO A 322 -25.28 -13.38 -16.07
N GLY A 323 -25.94 -14.10 -15.14
CA GLY A 323 -26.74 -13.48 -14.09
C GLY A 323 -25.90 -12.64 -13.12
N GLY A 324 -24.77 -13.19 -12.65
CA GLY A 324 -23.86 -12.49 -11.74
C GLY A 324 -23.23 -11.26 -12.38
N VAL A 325 -22.88 -11.33 -13.67
CA VAL A 325 -22.41 -10.17 -14.44
C VAL A 325 -23.50 -9.10 -14.57
N LYS A 326 -24.74 -9.49 -14.86
CA LYS A 326 -25.87 -8.56 -14.93
C LYS A 326 -26.14 -7.85 -13.60
N ASP A 327 -26.15 -8.60 -12.49
CA ASP A 327 -26.32 -8.02 -11.16
C ASP A 327 -25.14 -7.09 -10.81
N GLY A 328 -23.91 -7.48 -11.17
CA GLY A 328 -22.71 -6.66 -11.02
C GLY A 328 -22.75 -5.33 -11.77
N MET A 329 -23.06 -5.37 -13.08
CA MET A 329 -23.23 -4.14 -13.89
C MET A 329 -24.26 -3.21 -13.28
N ALA A 330 -25.39 -3.75 -12.82
CA ALA A 330 -26.46 -2.93 -12.26
C ALA A 330 -26.12 -2.36 -10.87
N VAL A 331 -25.12 -2.90 -10.15
CA VAL A 331 -24.56 -2.27 -8.94
C VAL A 331 -23.57 -1.18 -9.31
N LEU A 332 -22.73 -1.42 -10.32
CA LEU A 332 -21.68 -0.48 -10.73
C LEU A 332 -22.23 0.74 -11.47
N GLU A 333 -23.26 0.58 -12.30
CA GLU A 333 -23.81 1.63 -13.16
C GLU A 333 -24.06 2.98 -12.45
N PRO A 334 -24.76 3.04 -11.30
CA PRO A 334 -24.94 4.31 -10.59
C PRO A 334 -23.69 4.82 -9.85
N LEU A 335 -22.67 3.98 -9.66
CA LEU A 335 -21.46 4.30 -8.88
C LEU A 335 -20.29 4.76 -9.76
N LEU A 336 -20.24 4.32 -11.02
CA LEU A 336 -19.06 4.43 -11.88
C LEU A 336 -18.55 5.86 -12.03
N ASP A 337 -19.43 6.81 -12.32
CA ASP A 337 -19.03 8.21 -12.55
C ASP A 337 -18.39 8.83 -11.31
N HIS A 338 -19.05 8.66 -10.16
CA HIS A 338 -18.57 9.19 -8.89
C HIS A 338 -17.27 8.51 -8.46
N LEU A 339 -17.22 7.18 -8.57
CA LEU A 339 -16.06 6.39 -8.20
C LEU A 339 -14.83 6.80 -9.03
N LEU A 340 -14.98 6.95 -10.34
CA LEU A 340 -13.88 7.36 -11.22
C LEU A 340 -13.48 8.83 -11.03
N ALA A 341 -14.43 9.73 -10.73
CA ALA A 341 -14.13 11.12 -10.40
C ALA A 341 -13.28 11.22 -9.11
N GLN A 342 -13.62 10.44 -8.08
CA GLN A 342 -12.86 10.39 -6.83
C GLN A 342 -11.44 9.86 -7.07
N VAL A 343 -11.29 8.76 -7.83
CA VAL A 343 -10.00 8.14 -8.11
C VAL A 343 -9.09 9.04 -8.95
N THR A 344 -9.65 9.89 -9.81
CA THR A 344 -8.87 10.82 -10.64
C THR A 344 -8.47 12.11 -9.93
N GLY A 345 -8.98 12.36 -8.72
CA GLY A 345 -8.70 13.56 -7.90
C GLY A 345 -9.62 14.75 -8.20
N GLY A 346 -10.74 14.53 -8.91
CA GLY A 346 -11.68 15.58 -9.34
C GLY A 346 -13.01 15.62 -8.59
N GLY A 347 -13.17 14.82 -7.53
CA GLY A 347 -14.40 14.79 -6.75
C GLY A 347 -14.39 15.84 -5.64
N ASP A 348 -14.99 17.00 -5.90
CA ASP A 348 -15.42 17.93 -4.86
C ASP A 348 -16.27 17.17 -3.83
N HIS A 349 -16.00 17.36 -2.54
CA HIS A 349 -16.79 16.80 -1.44
C HIS A 349 -18.14 17.50 -1.24
N ASP A 350 -18.59 18.30 -2.21
CA ASP A 350 -19.84 19.03 -2.18
C ASP A 350 -20.87 18.40 -3.12
N ARG A 351 -21.47 17.28 -2.69
CA ARG A 351 -22.84 16.83 -3.01
C ARG A 351 -23.05 15.38 -2.56
N VAL A 352 -23.48 15.23 -1.31
CA VAL A 352 -24.47 14.22 -0.88
C VAL A 352 -25.42 14.89 0.07
#